data_AF-A0A833U9F6-F1
#
_entry.id   AF-A0A833U9F6-F1
#
_cell.length_a   1.000
_cell.length_b   1.000
_cell.length_c   1.000
_cell.angle_alpha   90.00
_cell.angle_beta   90.00
_cell.angle_gamma   90.00
#
_symmetry.space_group_name_H-M   'P 1'
#
loop_
_entity.id
_entity.type
_entity.pdbx_description
1 polymer ?
#
loop_
_entity_poly.entity_id
_entity_poly.type
_entity_poly.pdbx_seq_one_letter_code
_entity_poly.pdbx_strand_id
1 'polypeptide(L)'
;MAEELTRQWKNFKLTEQESTEMVLPSDTMEMAMHQGKFCLLGMIIAEKPINKEAFRNTMIKVWKSEGWVQFTEVGENSFLIEFNKDEDRQCVIKGLPWSFDRWLLCLHAFEGNMPVNDIQFTREEFWLQVHNMPLGTMTEE
;
A
#
# COMPACT_ATOMS: atom_id res chain seq x y z
N MET A 1 21.14 -35.30 -3.81
CA MET A 1 20.80 -33.91 -4.22
C MET A 1 20.83 -32.94 -3.06
N ALA A 2 20.14 -33.20 -1.94
CA ALA A 2 20.18 -32.31 -0.77
C ALA A 2 21.60 -32.12 -0.19
N GLU A 3 22.39 -33.18 -0.10
CA GLU A 3 23.76 -33.14 0.45
C GLU A 3 24.73 -32.27 -0.39
N GLU A 4 24.53 -32.20 -1.71
CA GLU A 4 25.35 -31.37 -2.60
C GLU A 4 25.05 -29.87 -2.39
N LEU A 5 23.77 -29.53 -2.20
CA LEU A 5 23.34 -28.16 -1.87
C LEU A 5 23.87 -27.73 -0.50
N THR A 6 23.87 -28.63 0.50
CA THR A 6 24.43 -28.35 1.82
C THR A 6 25.94 -28.11 1.76
N ARG A 7 26.65 -28.79 0.85
CA ARG A 7 28.09 -28.61 0.63
C ARG A 7 28.40 -27.26 -0.02
N GLN A 8 27.59 -26.84 -1.00
CA GLN A 8 27.76 -25.54 -1.65
C GLN A 8 27.46 -24.38 -0.70
N TRP A 9 26.44 -24.51 0.17
CA TRP A 9 26.09 -23.49 1.16
C TRP A 9 27.25 -23.18 2.12
N LYS A 10 28.00 -24.21 2.55
CA LYS A 10 29.16 -24.02 3.45
C LYS A 10 30.30 -23.19 2.85
N ASN A 11 30.34 -23.03 1.53
CA ASN A 11 31.38 -22.27 0.83
C ASN A 11 30.94 -20.85 0.46
N PHE A 12 29.70 -20.47 0.74
CA PHE A 12 29.27 -19.09 0.56
C PHE A 12 30.01 -18.20 1.57
N LYS A 13 30.87 -17.34 1.05
CA LYS A 13 31.46 -16.24 1.79
C LYS A 13 30.96 -14.96 1.14
N LEU A 14 30.58 -14.00 1.98
CA LEU A 14 30.29 -12.65 1.50
C LEU A 14 31.52 -12.14 0.75
N THR A 15 31.30 -11.54 -0.41
CA THR A 15 32.36 -10.83 -1.14
C THR A 15 32.77 -9.58 -0.35
N GLU A 16 33.95 -9.01 -0.62
CA GLU A 16 34.42 -7.80 0.08
C GLU A 16 33.44 -6.63 -0.03
N GLN A 17 32.70 -6.53 -1.15
CA GLN A 17 31.62 -5.56 -1.34
C GLN A 17 30.40 -5.85 -0.46
N GLU A 18 29.99 -7.11 -0.32
CA GLU A 18 28.83 -7.50 0.52
C GLU A 18 29.16 -7.55 2.02
N SER A 19 30.44 -7.69 2.37
CA SER A 19 30.95 -7.60 3.74
C SER A 19 31.07 -6.15 4.23
N THR A 20 30.84 -5.16 3.35
CA THR A 20 30.86 -3.76 3.74
C THR A 20 29.60 -3.47 4.55
N GLU A 21 29.77 -3.30 5.86
CA GLU A 21 28.68 -2.87 6.75
C GLU A 21 28.19 -1.48 6.34
N MET A 22 26.97 -1.43 5.80
CA MET A 22 26.30 -0.17 5.53
C MET A 22 25.70 0.34 6.83
N VAL A 23 26.38 1.31 7.47
CA VAL A 23 25.83 2.02 8.63
C VAL A 23 24.70 2.91 8.13
N LEU A 24 23.47 2.49 8.35
CA LEU A 24 22.30 3.35 8.15
C LEU A 24 22.30 4.40 9.26
N PRO A 25 22.36 5.71 8.94
CA PRO A 25 22.25 6.75 9.96
C PRO A 25 20.97 6.57 10.78
N SER A 26 21.03 6.67 12.10
CA SER A 26 19.85 6.51 12.98
C SER A 26 18.68 7.41 12.58
N ASP A 27 18.98 8.60 12.08
CA ASP A 27 18.01 9.60 11.60
C ASP A 27 17.22 9.11 10.37
N THR A 28 17.73 8.13 9.62
CA THR A 28 17.11 7.59 8.41
C THR A 28 15.79 6.88 8.73
N MET A 29 15.73 6.20 9.88
CA MET A 29 14.52 5.52 10.36
C MET A 29 13.44 6.54 10.75
N GLU A 30 13.82 7.58 11.48
CA GLU A 30 12.89 8.65 11.88
C GLU A 30 12.37 9.42 10.66
N MET A 31 13.24 9.74 9.71
CA MET A 31 12.86 10.36 8.44
C MET A 31 11.90 9.48 7.64
N ALA A 32 12.17 8.17 7.54
CA ALA A 32 11.28 7.22 6.86
C ALA A 32 9.91 7.11 7.55
N MET A 33 9.87 7.11 8.88
CA MET A 33 8.61 7.14 9.64
C MET A 33 7.84 8.46 9.45
N HIS A 34 8.55 9.60 9.40
CA HIS A 34 7.95 10.90 9.15
C HIS A 34 7.36 11.01 7.73
N GLN A 35 8.05 10.46 6.74
CA GLN A 35 7.56 10.39 5.36
C GLN A 35 6.39 9.40 5.22
N GLY A 36 6.47 8.25 5.89
CA GLY A 36 5.41 7.24 5.89
C GLY A 36 4.05 7.78 6.34
N LYS A 37 4.01 8.75 7.27
CA LYS A 37 2.76 9.35 7.75
C LYS A 37 1.85 9.92 6.66
N PHE A 38 2.42 10.32 5.51
CA PHE A 38 1.66 10.83 4.37
C PHE A 38 1.48 9.80 3.26
N CYS A 39 1.72 8.52 3.54
CA CYS A 39 1.69 7.45 2.55
C CYS A 39 0.54 6.47 2.80
N LEU A 40 -0.02 5.97 1.71
CA LEU A 40 -0.90 4.80 1.69
C LEU A 40 -0.25 3.70 0.88
N LEU A 41 -0.35 2.47 1.34
CA LEU A 41 -0.13 1.32 0.50
C LEU A 41 -1.45 0.93 -0.16
N GLY A 42 -1.45 0.81 -1.47
CA GLY A 42 -2.61 0.40 -2.25
C GLY A 42 -2.37 -0.89 -3.03
N MET A 43 -3.35 -1.79 -3.03
CA MET A 43 -3.32 -3.00 -3.84
C MET A 43 -4.64 -3.17 -4.60
N ILE A 44 -4.53 -3.42 -5.90
CA ILE A 44 -5.69 -3.70 -6.74
C ILE A 44 -5.87 -5.21 -6.83
N ILE A 45 -7.04 -5.67 -6.42
CA ILE A 45 -7.40 -7.10 -6.46
C ILE A 45 -7.83 -7.47 -7.87
N ALA A 46 -6.85 -7.80 -8.73
CA ALA A 46 -7.07 -8.22 -10.11
C ALA A 46 -6.19 -9.42 -10.47
N GLU A 47 -6.69 -10.33 -11.31
CA GLU A 47 -5.95 -11.52 -11.77
C GLU A 47 -4.83 -11.18 -12.77
N LYS A 48 -4.84 -9.97 -13.34
CA LYS A 48 -3.90 -9.55 -14.38
C LYS A 48 -3.27 -8.21 -14.00
N PRO A 49 -2.06 -7.93 -14.49
CA PRO A 49 -1.46 -6.60 -14.38
C PRO A 49 -2.36 -5.52 -14.99
N ILE A 50 -2.62 -4.46 -14.21
CA ILE A 50 -3.42 -3.33 -14.66
C ILE A 50 -2.59 -2.29 -15.44
N ASN A 51 -3.27 -1.43 -16.20
CA ASN A 51 -2.62 -0.26 -16.82
C ASN A 51 -2.32 0.79 -15.73
N LYS A 52 -1.05 0.82 -15.30
CA LYS A 52 -0.54 1.66 -14.21
C LYS A 52 -0.74 3.15 -14.47
N GLU A 53 -0.51 3.61 -15.70
CA GLU A 53 -0.66 5.02 -16.05
C GLU A 53 -2.15 5.43 -16.05
N ALA A 54 -3.02 4.58 -16.59
CA ALA A 54 -4.46 4.81 -16.54
C ALA A 54 -4.97 4.83 -15.09
N PHE A 55 -4.47 3.94 -14.23
CA PHE A 55 -4.79 3.91 -12.81
C PHE A 55 -4.42 5.23 -12.11
N ARG A 56 -3.15 5.63 -12.21
CA ARG A 56 -2.64 6.88 -11.62
C ARG A 56 -3.48 8.08 -12.05
N ASN A 57 -3.65 8.25 -13.36
CA ASN A 57 -4.39 9.38 -13.93
C ASN A 57 -5.87 9.39 -13.54
N THR A 58 -6.47 8.21 -13.38
CA THR A 58 -7.87 8.08 -12.96
C THR A 58 -8.03 8.41 -11.49
N MET A 59 -7.23 7.80 -10.62
CA MET A 59 -7.38 7.98 -9.18
C MET A 59 -7.10 9.42 -8.73
N ILE A 60 -6.09 10.08 -9.30
CA ILE A 60 -5.82 11.51 -9.03
C ILE A 60 -7.05 12.37 -9.33
N LYS A 61 -7.75 12.10 -10.45
CA LYS A 61 -8.96 12.85 -10.82
C LYS A 61 -10.15 12.53 -9.91
N VAL A 62 -10.30 11.26 -9.53
CA VAL A 62 -11.41 10.79 -8.68
C VAL A 62 -11.28 11.33 -7.26
N TRP A 63 -10.08 11.30 -6.69
CA TRP A 63 -9.81 11.78 -5.34
C TRP A 63 -9.84 13.29 -5.21
N LYS A 64 -9.74 14.02 -6.32
CA LYS A 64 -9.76 15.50 -6.36
C LYS A 64 -8.77 16.13 -5.37
N SER A 65 -7.62 15.48 -5.18
CA SER A 65 -6.56 15.96 -4.29
C SER A 65 -6.08 17.34 -4.74
N GLU A 66 -5.97 18.27 -3.81
CA GLU A 66 -5.48 19.62 -4.11
C GLU A 66 -3.96 19.67 -4.22
N GLY A 67 -3.28 18.79 -3.46
CA GLY A 67 -1.85 18.61 -3.51
C GLY A 67 -1.38 17.67 -4.61
N TRP A 68 -0.07 17.52 -4.72
CA TRP A 68 0.49 16.45 -5.56
C TRP A 68 0.29 15.10 -4.89
N VAL A 69 0.07 14.07 -5.72
CA VAL A 69 0.05 12.66 -5.33
C VAL A 69 1.05 11.92 -6.20
N GLN A 70 1.95 11.14 -5.61
CA GLN A 70 2.89 10.30 -6.34
C GLN A 70 2.59 8.82 -6.10
N PHE A 71 2.86 8.01 -7.12
CA PHE A 71 2.60 6.57 -7.08
C PHE A 71 3.91 5.84 -7.43
N THR A 72 4.45 5.14 -6.45
CA THR A 72 5.63 4.28 -6.60
C THR A 72 5.18 2.83 -6.67
N GLU A 73 5.62 2.09 -7.69
CA GLU A 73 5.30 0.66 -7.79
C GLU A 73 6.18 -0.13 -6.83
N VAL A 74 5.55 -1.02 -6.08
CA VAL A 74 6.21 -1.80 -5.02
C VAL A 74 5.93 -3.30 -5.14
N GLY A 75 5.06 -3.70 -6.09
CA GLY A 75 4.76 -5.09 -6.38
C GLY A 75 3.73 -5.20 -7.51
N GLU A 76 3.32 -6.43 -7.81
CA GLU A 76 2.26 -6.66 -8.79
C GLU A 76 0.93 -6.04 -8.31
N ASN A 77 0.36 -5.16 -9.12
CA ASN A 77 -0.85 -4.41 -8.79
C ASN A 77 -0.79 -3.65 -7.45
N SER A 78 0.42 -3.39 -6.93
CA SER A 78 0.66 -2.81 -5.61
C SER A 78 1.47 -1.51 -5.71
N PHE A 79 1.05 -0.48 -4.99
CA PHE A 79 1.54 0.88 -5.11
C PHE A 79 1.74 1.52 -3.74
N LEU A 80 2.86 2.20 -3.53
CA LEU A 80 3.02 3.19 -2.48
C LEU A 80 2.52 4.53 -3.02
N ILE A 81 1.58 5.16 -2.33
CA ILE A 81 0.91 6.38 -2.73
C ILE A 81 1.30 7.45 -1.73
N GLU A 82 2.06 8.45 -2.18
CA GLU A 82 2.57 9.53 -1.35
C GLU A 82 1.73 10.79 -1.58
N PHE A 83 1.28 11.40 -0.50
CA PHE A 83 0.47 12.61 -0.51
C PHE A 83 1.29 13.80 0.01
N ASN A 84 1.14 14.95 -0.63
CA ASN A 84 1.72 16.19 -0.12
C ASN A 84 1.00 16.74 1.13
N LYS A 85 -0.31 16.47 1.23
CA LYS A 85 -1.20 16.98 2.27
C LYS A 85 -1.84 15.80 2.99
N ASP A 86 -1.85 15.83 4.32
CA ASP A 86 -2.54 14.79 5.09
C ASP A 86 -4.05 14.85 4.86
N GLU A 87 -4.61 16.04 4.62
CA GLU A 87 -6.03 16.23 4.35
C GLU A 87 -6.49 15.45 3.12
N ASP A 88 -5.68 15.45 2.05
CA ASP A 88 -5.96 14.67 0.84
C ASP A 88 -5.92 13.17 1.16
N ARG A 89 -4.93 12.70 1.93
CA ARG A 89 -4.82 11.31 2.38
C ARG A 89 -6.05 10.89 3.20
N GLN A 90 -6.47 11.71 4.16
CA GLN A 90 -7.63 11.45 5.01
C GLN A 90 -8.93 11.41 4.20
N CYS A 91 -9.09 12.30 3.22
CA CYS A 91 -10.22 12.28 2.31
C CYS A 91 -10.27 10.98 1.50
N VAL A 92 -9.11 10.50 1.04
CA VAL A 92 -9.02 9.22 0.33
C VAL A 92 -9.42 8.05 1.24
N ILE A 93 -8.91 7.97 2.48
CA ILE A 93 -9.31 6.90 3.41
C ILE A 93 -10.81 6.95 3.71
N LYS A 94 -11.36 8.13 3.99
CA LYS A 94 -12.80 8.29 4.31
C LYS A 94 -13.72 7.95 3.13
N GLY A 95 -13.21 8.03 1.91
CA GLY A 95 -13.96 7.70 0.70
C GLY A 95 -13.96 6.21 0.32
N LEU A 96 -13.35 5.35 1.14
CA LEU A 96 -13.39 3.90 0.90
C LEU A 96 -14.82 3.35 0.89
N PRO A 97 -15.10 2.29 0.12
CA PRO A 97 -14.17 1.55 -0.73
C PRO A 97 -13.94 2.22 -2.11
N TRP A 98 -12.73 2.09 -2.66
CA TRP A 98 -12.40 2.56 -4.01
C TRP A 98 -12.34 1.41 -5.01
N SER A 99 -12.59 1.71 -6.29
CA SER A 99 -12.41 0.74 -7.37
C SER A 99 -11.79 1.37 -8.61
N PHE A 100 -11.07 0.57 -9.39
CA PHE A 100 -10.51 0.93 -10.68
C PHE A 100 -10.81 -0.17 -11.70
N ASP A 101 -11.44 0.18 -12.83
CA ASP A 101 -11.89 -0.76 -13.87
C ASP A 101 -12.62 -2.00 -13.32
N ARG A 102 -13.54 -1.76 -12.36
CA ARG A 102 -14.33 -2.79 -11.62
C ARG A 102 -13.52 -3.67 -10.65
N TRP A 103 -12.22 -3.45 -10.51
CA TRP A 103 -11.40 -4.11 -9.50
C TRP A 103 -11.35 -3.30 -8.21
N LEU A 104 -11.41 -3.99 -7.07
CA LEU A 104 -11.31 -3.36 -5.75
C LEU A 104 -9.90 -2.81 -5.56
N LEU A 105 -9.82 -1.54 -5.13
CA LEU A 105 -8.58 -0.94 -4.65
C LEU A 105 -8.61 -0.97 -3.12
N CYS A 106 -7.81 -1.85 -2.55
CA CYS A 106 -7.58 -1.90 -1.11
C CYS A 106 -6.53 -0.85 -0.73
N LEU A 107 -6.76 -0.09 0.34
CA LEU A 107 -5.84 0.96 0.81
C LEU A 107 -5.55 0.79 2.29
N HIS A 108 -4.27 0.85 2.66
CA HIS A 108 -3.83 0.78 4.04
C HIS A 108 -2.89 1.93 4.37
N ALA A 109 -2.98 2.49 5.57
CA ALA A 109 -2.02 3.49 6.03
C ALA A 109 -0.63 2.85 6.15
N PHE A 110 0.39 3.52 5.62
CA PHE A 110 1.77 3.04 5.71
C PHE A 110 2.49 3.74 6.85
N GLU A 111 2.95 3.01 7.87
CA GLU A 111 3.62 3.63 9.04
C GLU A 111 5.16 3.67 8.91
N GLY A 112 5.72 3.17 7.80
CA GLY A 112 7.17 3.15 7.56
C GLY A 112 7.95 2.14 8.42
N ASN A 113 7.25 1.36 9.26
CA ASN A 113 7.83 0.39 10.19
C ASN A 113 7.84 -1.05 9.67
N MET A 114 7.20 -1.32 8.54
CA MET A 114 7.10 -2.67 7.95
C MET A 114 7.54 -2.66 6.48
N PRO A 115 8.23 -3.72 6.02
CA PRO A 115 8.46 -3.95 4.60
C PRO A 115 7.14 -4.01 3.86
N VAL A 116 7.11 -3.43 2.66
CA VAL A 116 5.90 -3.40 1.83
C VAL A 116 5.37 -4.81 1.52
N ASN A 117 6.28 -5.78 1.37
CA ASN A 117 5.93 -7.18 1.08
C ASN A 117 5.26 -7.91 2.25
N ASP A 118 5.40 -7.40 3.47
CA ASP A 118 4.82 -8.03 4.67
C ASP A 118 3.41 -7.49 4.98
N ILE A 119 2.98 -6.44 4.30
CA ILE A 119 1.65 -5.85 4.49
C ILE A 119 0.60 -6.70 3.77
N GLN A 120 -0.34 -7.25 4.54
CA GLN A 120 -1.40 -8.10 4.03
C GLN A 120 -2.73 -7.35 3.94
N PHE A 121 -3.30 -7.26 2.74
CA PHE A 121 -4.65 -6.76 2.52
C PHE A 121 -5.67 -7.89 2.75
N THR A 122 -6.00 -8.14 4.02
CA THR A 122 -6.90 -9.25 4.39
C THR A 122 -8.37 -8.86 4.47
N ARG A 123 -8.67 -7.57 4.65
CA ARG A 123 -10.01 -7.04 4.92
C ARG A 123 -10.16 -5.67 4.29
N GLU A 124 -11.38 -5.35 3.88
CA GLU A 124 -11.79 -4.02 3.43
C GLU A 124 -13.19 -3.71 3.94
N GLU A 125 -13.45 -2.42 4.19
CA GLU A 125 -14.73 -1.94 4.69
C GLU A 125 -15.62 -1.49 3.52
N PHE A 126 -16.91 -1.85 3.61
CA PHE A 126 -17.89 -1.51 2.58
C PHE A 126 -19.10 -0.81 3.21
N TRP A 127 -19.60 0.20 2.53
CA TRP A 127 -20.89 0.80 2.84
C TRP A 127 -22.02 -0.13 2.39
N LEU A 128 -22.81 -0.60 3.34
CA LEU A 128 -23.99 -1.41 3.07
C LEU A 128 -25.24 -0.54 3.15
N GLN A 129 -25.98 -0.45 2.06
CA GLN A 129 -27.30 0.18 2.04
C GLN A 129 -28.37 -0.91 2.15
N VAL A 130 -29.10 -0.92 3.27
CA VAL A 130 -30.20 -1.87 3.49
C VAL A 130 -31.51 -1.24 3.04
N HIS A 131 -32.25 -1.94 2.16
CA HIS A 131 -33.54 -1.49 1.65
C HIS A 131 -34.70 -2.28 2.26
N ASN A 132 -35.90 -1.68 2.30
CA ASN A 132 -37.14 -2.31 2.78
C ASN A 132 -37.09 -2.80 4.25
N MET A 133 -36.33 -2.11 5.11
CA MET A 133 -36.38 -2.36 6.54
C MET A 133 -37.77 -2.02 7.10
N PRO A 134 -38.37 -2.89 7.92
CA PRO A 134 -39.60 -2.55 8.64
C PRO A 134 -39.41 -1.26 9.45
N LEU A 135 -40.37 -0.34 9.40
CA LEU A 135 -40.24 0.97 10.07
C LEU A 135 -39.98 0.85 11.59
N GLY A 136 -40.49 -0.21 12.23
CA GLY A 136 -40.28 -0.47 13.66
C GLY A 136 -38.87 -0.94 14.04
N THR A 137 -38.00 -1.21 13.07
CA THR A 137 -36.60 -1.64 13.29
C THR A 137 -35.58 -0.57 12.89
N MET A 138 -36.02 0.61 12.47
CA MET A 138 -35.14 1.75 12.22
C MET A 138 -34.92 2.48 13.55
N THR A 139 -33.75 2.31 14.16
CA THR A 139 -33.29 3.18 15.27
C THR A 139 -32.60 4.41 14.69
N GLU A 140 -32.91 5.59 15.21
CA GLU A 140 -32.10 6.79 14.96
C GLU A 140 -30.78 6.63 15.74
N GLU A 141 -29.65 6.65 15.04
CA GLU A 141 -28.32 6.90 15.61
C GLU A 141 -27.97 8.39 15.49
#